data_AF-A0A2M7N6L6-F1
#
_entry.id   AF-A0A2M7N6L6-F1
#
_cell.length_a   1.000
_cell.length_b   1.000
_cell.length_c   1.000
_cell.angle_alpha   90.00
_cell.angle_beta   90.00
_cell.angle_gamma   90.00
#
_symmetry.space_group_name_H-M   'P 1'
#
loop_
_entity.id
_entity.type
_entity.pdbx_description
1 polymer ?
#
loop_
_entity_poly.entity_id
_entity_poly.type
_entity_poly.pdbx_seq_one_letter_code
_entity_poly.pdbx_strand_id
1 'polypeptide(L)'
;ALLNTEFLGSDNFEKVKTQSDAQSKQMMLTGKIDFKPSRNVNITVGGTFDYLKYRDVDYANSLFNSNNNGEVINKTIRGYARITQKFQSDDEKENATALIKNAFYQIQFDYTKFNQTVQDPYNKGDLFKYGYVGKFTTTKVKSYERTDTVPGYSFGVWNHNGFADLYYAFEPSDINPDLAAYTSAYYSLYPQFSGFYNNMENVQAGKGLLNGEKPDPTYTTSAPNPINSGGILYNSPGTFYNGNSKSDNSQYRVSASGSADIKGHEISLGFEFEQRDDHYFGVNPAGLWSYGRQYTNKHITELNTANPHPIYDANGVFQDTIWYDRLYTNTQTQFDIKLREALGMSKTGLNWIDFDSYDPSMFSIDFFSADELLNTGRYSLVSYYGFDAHGNKLKSKPSLNDFLTATDENGTMKFEVPSFQPIYGA
;
A
#
# COMPACT_ATOMS: atom_id res chain seq x y z
N ALA A 1 28.16 -10.69 -2.15
CA ALA A 1 28.04 -12.00 -2.83
C ALA A 1 27.85 -11.76 -4.32
N LEU A 2 28.33 -12.65 -5.18
CA LEU A 2 28.03 -12.62 -6.62
C LEU A 2 26.82 -13.52 -6.87
N LEU A 3 25.88 -13.09 -7.72
CA LEU A 3 24.65 -13.84 -7.99
C LEU A 3 24.83 -14.69 -9.25
N ASN A 4 24.33 -15.93 -9.24
CA ASN A 4 24.36 -16.79 -10.43
C ASN A 4 23.66 -16.14 -11.64
N THR A 5 22.67 -15.29 -11.38
CA THR A 5 21.95 -14.53 -12.42
C THR A 5 22.84 -13.53 -13.17
N GLU A 6 24.02 -13.20 -12.66
CA GLU A 6 24.99 -12.32 -13.33
C GLU A 6 25.84 -13.07 -14.38
N PHE A 7 25.83 -14.42 -14.39
CA PHE A 7 26.72 -15.27 -15.19
C PHE A 7 25.97 -16.22 -16.12
N LEU A 8 25.03 -15.70 -16.91
CA LEU A 8 24.20 -16.52 -17.80
C LEU A 8 24.90 -16.83 -19.13
N GLY A 9 24.85 -18.10 -19.53
CA GLY A 9 25.26 -18.59 -20.84
C GLY A 9 24.06 -19.10 -21.67
N SER A 10 24.33 -19.55 -22.91
CA SER A 10 23.30 -20.08 -23.81
C SER A 10 22.46 -21.20 -23.20
N ASP A 11 23.09 -22.03 -22.38
CA ASP A 11 22.50 -23.23 -21.79
C ASP A 11 21.53 -22.90 -20.65
N ASN A 12 21.51 -21.64 -20.18
CA ASN A 12 20.57 -21.15 -19.18
C ASN A 12 19.25 -20.62 -19.81
N PHE A 13 19.17 -20.52 -21.13
CA PHE A 13 17.98 -20.02 -21.82
C PHE A 13 17.26 -21.14 -22.56
N GLU A 14 15.95 -21.23 -22.34
CA GLU A 14 15.07 -22.10 -23.10
C GLU A 14 14.05 -21.30 -23.90
N LYS A 15 13.71 -21.81 -25.09
CA LYS A 15 12.67 -21.22 -25.93
C LYS A 15 11.30 -21.72 -25.49
N VAL A 16 10.56 -20.87 -24.79
CA VAL A 16 9.17 -21.13 -24.41
C VAL A 16 8.18 -20.59 -25.44
N LYS A 17 7.00 -21.21 -25.54
CA LYS A 17 5.92 -20.74 -26.43
C LYS A 17 5.00 -19.71 -25.77
N THR A 18 5.00 -19.65 -24.46
CA THR A 18 4.12 -18.81 -23.65
C THR A 18 4.93 -18.15 -22.54
N GLN A 19 4.54 -16.94 -22.17
CA GLN A 19 5.12 -16.25 -21.03
C GLN A 19 4.71 -16.94 -19.72
N SER A 20 5.67 -17.11 -18.80
CA SER A 20 5.44 -17.64 -17.46
C SER A 20 4.64 -16.65 -16.60
N ASP A 21 3.79 -17.16 -15.71
CA ASP A 21 3.06 -16.38 -14.70
C ASP A 21 2.26 -15.18 -15.25
N ALA A 22 1.72 -15.35 -16.46
CA ALA A 22 0.95 -14.34 -17.20
C ALA A 22 -0.53 -14.75 -17.36
N GLN A 23 -1.10 -15.51 -16.41
CA GLN A 23 -2.46 -16.05 -16.55
C GLN A 23 -3.54 -14.97 -16.43
N SER A 24 -4.64 -15.15 -17.17
CA SER A 24 -5.85 -14.35 -17.04
C SER A 24 -7.10 -15.23 -16.97
N LYS A 25 -8.13 -14.76 -16.27
CA LYS A 25 -9.43 -15.41 -16.10
C LYS A 25 -10.52 -14.36 -16.23
N GLN A 26 -11.51 -14.61 -17.08
CA GLN A 26 -12.62 -13.71 -17.29
C GLN A 26 -13.96 -14.45 -17.24
N MET A 27 -14.96 -13.82 -16.65
CA MET A 27 -16.35 -14.24 -16.67
C MET A 27 -17.24 -13.04 -17.00
N MET A 28 -18.13 -13.21 -17.97
CA MET A 28 -19.15 -12.23 -18.32
C MET A 28 -20.51 -12.90 -18.30
N LEU A 29 -21.47 -12.30 -17.58
CA LEU A 29 -22.86 -12.72 -17.54
C LEU A 29 -23.73 -11.55 -17.97
N THR A 30 -24.73 -11.79 -18.80
CA THR A 30 -25.67 -10.76 -19.25
C THR A 30 -27.09 -11.31 -19.17
N GLY A 31 -27.99 -10.51 -18.64
CA GLY A 31 -29.40 -10.85 -18.51
C GLY A 31 -30.28 -9.68 -18.92
N LYS A 32 -31.43 -9.99 -19.50
CA LYS A 32 -32.45 -9.01 -19.88
C LYS A 32 -33.83 -9.64 -19.72
N ILE A 33 -34.76 -8.87 -19.17
CA ILE A 33 -36.17 -9.21 -19.03
C ILE A 33 -36.99 -8.08 -19.65
N ASP A 34 -37.91 -8.43 -20.53
CA ASP A 34 -38.85 -7.51 -21.15
C ASP A 34 -40.27 -7.82 -20.64
N PHE A 35 -40.94 -6.80 -20.12
CA PHE A 35 -42.31 -6.86 -19.64
C PHE A 35 -43.19 -5.87 -20.41
N LYS A 36 -44.31 -6.35 -20.95
CA LYS A 36 -45.24 -5.56 -21.77
C LYS A 36 -46.61 -5.48 -21.08
N PRO A 37 -46.81 -4.53 -20.13
CA PRO A 37 -48.08 -4.42 -19.41
C PRO A 37 -49.26 -4.01 -20.30
N SER A 38 -48.99 -3.35 -21.43
CA SER A 38 -49.99 -3.00 -22.44
C SER A 38 -49.38 -3.07 -23.84
N ARG A 39 -50.20 -2.94 -24.90
CA ARG A 39 -49.71 -2.93 -26.31
C ARG A 39 -48.67 -1.85 -26.57
N ASN A 40 -48.80 -0.73 -25.87
CA ASN A 40 -48.07 0.51 -26.12
C ASN A 40 -46.98 0.80 -25.10
N VAL A 41 -46.81 -0.04 -24.07
CA VAL A 41 -45.80 0.15 -23.02
C VAL A 41 -44.88 -1.07 -22.96
N ASN A 42 -43.58 -0.80 -23.00
CA ASN A 42 -42.52 -1.80 -22.82
C ASN A 42 -41.63 -1.38 -21.66
N ILE A 43 -41.46 -2.26 -20.69
CA ILE A 43 -40.51 -2.11 -19.58
C ILE A 43 -39.42 -3.15 -19.77
N THR A 44 -38.18 -2.69 -19.88
CA THR A 44 -37.00 -3.54 -20.01
C THR A 44 -36.14 -3.36 -18.77
N VAL A 45 -35.78 -4.46 -18.12
CA VAL A 45 -34.75 -4.48 -17.08
C VAL A 45 -33.62 -5.38 -17.56
N GLY A 46 -32.38 -4.93 -17.46
CA GLY A 46 -31.23 -5.72 -17.86
C GLY A 46 -30.00 -5.39 -17.06
N GLY A 47 -28.97 -6.21 -17.22
CA GLY A 47 -27.70 -5.99 -16.55
C GLY A 47 -26.59 -6.91 -17.02
N THR A 48 -25.38 -6.54 -16.64
CA THR A 48 -24.15 -7.26 -16.93
C THR A 48 -23.34 -7.44 -15.65
N PHE A 49 -22.73 -8.60 -15.49
CA PHE A 49 -21.70 -8.86 -14.50
C PHE A 49 -20.42 -9.24 -15.22
N ASP A 50 -19.35 -8.49 -14.99
CA ASP A 50 -18.02 -8.74 -15.51
C ASP A 50 -17.04 -8.98 -14.36
N TYR A 51 -16.30 -10.08 -14.43
CA TYR A 51 -15.18 -10.37 -13.53
C TYR A 51 -13.96 -10.68 -14.38
N LEU A 52 -12.87 -9.96 -14.14
CA LEU A 52 -11.59 -10.16 -14.81
C LEU A 52 -10.49 -10.20 -13.76
N LYS A 53 -9.71 -11.28 -13.75
CA LYS A 53 -8.54 -11.45 -12.89
C LYS A 53 -7.34 -11.78 -13.76
N TYR A 54 -6.25 -11.02 -13.66
CA TYR A 54 -5.06 -11.24 -14.48
C TYR A 54 -3.78 -10.84 -13.74
N ARG A 55 -2.64 -11.34 -14.23
CA ARG A 55 -1.31 -10.99 -13.75
C ARG A 55 -0.85 -9.68 -14.39
N ASP A 56 -0.38 -8.75 -13.57
CA ASP A 56 0.21 -7.47 -13.97
C ASP A 56 1.65 -7.73 -14.44
N VAL A 57 1.78 -8.11 -15.71
CA VAL A 57 3.04 -8.57 -16.29
C VAL A 57 3.99 -7.39 -16.48
N ASP A 58 5.15 -7.47 -15.84
CA ASP A 58 6.27 -6.57 -16.06
C ASP A 58 7.35 -7.25 -16.93
N TYR A 59 7.81 -6.54 -17.96
CA TYR A 59 8.93 -6.99 -18.79
C TYR A 59 10.19 -7.21 -17.95
N ALA A 60 10.47 -6.35 -16.97
CA ALA A 60 11.64 -6.50 -16.10
C ALA A 60 11.59 -7.78 -15.26
N ASN A 61 10.40 -8.32 -14.99
CA ASN A 61 10.24 -9.59 -14.28
C ASN A 61 10.31 -10.81 -15.18
N SER A 62 10.25 -10.64 -16.51
CA SER A 62 10.00 -11.74 -17.45
C SER A 62 11.01 -12.89 -17.43
N LEU A 63 12.28 -12.64 -17.10
CA LEU A 63 13.33 -13.67 -17.11
C LEU A 63 13.50 -14.40 -15.77
N PHE A 64 13.55 -13.67 -14.65
CA PHE A 64 13.99 -14.23 -13.36
C PHE A 64 12.95 -14.14 -12.25
N ASN A 65 11.85 -13.42 -12.48
CA ASN A 65 11.00 -12.94 -11.40
C ASN A 65 9.50 -12.87 -11.79
N SER A 66 9.08 -13.65 -12.79
CA SER A 66 7.72 -13.60 -13.33
C SER A 66 6.66 -13.99 -12.29
N ASN A 67 7.03 -14.89 -11.38
CA ASN A 67 6.21 -15.31 -10.25
C ASN A 67 5.81 -14.14 -9.33
N ASN A 68 6.67 -13.12 -9.21
CA ASN A 68 6.43 -11.93 -8.39
C ASN A 68 5.73 -10.78 -9.12
N ASN A 69 5.14 -11.03 -10.30
CA ASN A 69 4.25 -10.06 -10.94
C ASN A 69 3.04 -9.72 -10.06
N GLY A 70 2.44 -8.55 -10.26
CA GLY A 70 1.23 -8.16 -9.54
C GLY A 70 0.00 -8.94 -9.99
N GLU A 71 -1.11 -8.80 -9.27
CA GLU A 71 -2.42 -9.32 -9.63
C GLU A 71 -3.43 -8.19 -9.64
N VAL A 72 -4.21 -8.10 -10.73
CA VAL A 72 -5.32 -7.17 -10.87
C VAL A 72 -6.63 -7.94 -10.92
N ILE A 73 -7.57 -7.56 -10.07
CA ILE A 73 -8.94 -8.09 -10.02
C ILE A 73 -9.91 -6.95 -10.29
N ASN A 74 -10.61 -7.02 -11.41
CA ASN A 74 -11.68 -6.10 -11.79
C ASN A 74 -13.03 -6.80 -11.64
N LYS A 75 -13.99 -6.10 -11.04
CA LYS A 75 -15.38 -6.53 -10.93
C LYS A 75 -16.27 -5.37 -11.35
N THR A 76 -17.10 -5.58 -12.36
CA THR A 76 -18.07 -4.58 -12.81
C THR A 76 -19.48 -5.14 -12.81
N ILE A 77 -20.40 -4.41 -12.19
CA ILE A 77 -21.83 -4.69 -12.23
C ILE A 77 -22.49 -3.51 -12.93
N ARG A 78 -23.30 -3.78 -13.95
CA ARG A 78 -24.13 -2.77 -14.59
C ARG A 78 -25.57 -3.24 -14.57
N GLY A 79 -26.48 -2.35 -14.21
CA GLY A 79 -27.92 -2.58 -14.25
C GLY A 79 -28.60 -1.41 -14.92
N TYR A 80 -29.66 -1.69 -15.66
CA TYR A 80 -30.50 -0.65 -16.22
C TYR A 80 -31.98 -1.04 -16.18
N ALA A 81 -32.82 -0.01 -16.04
CA ALA A 81 -34.26 -0.11 -16.19
C ALA A 81 -34.71 0.94 -17.20
N ARG A 82 -35.50 0.52 -18.18
CA ARG A 82 -35.97 1.35 -19.28
C ARG A 82 -37.46 1.18 -19.44
N ILE A 83 -38.19 2.29 -19.52
CA ILE A 83 -39.59 2.32 -19.92
C ILE A 83 -39.68 3.00 -21.28
N THR A 84 -40.40 2.39 -22.20
CA THR A 84 -40.72 2.97 -23.50
C THR A 84 -42.24 2.94 -23.67
N GLN A 85 -42.83 4.08 -23.98
CA GLN A 85 -44.25 4.18 -24.33
C GLN A 85 -44.40 4.73 -25.74
N LYS A 86 -45.15 4.02 -26.57
CA LYS A 86 -45.50 4.42 -27.93
C LYS A 86 -46.91 4.99 -27.96
N PHE A 87 -47.14 6.03 -28.73
CA PHE A 87 -48.46 6.63 -28.95
C PHE A 87 -48.91 6.24 -30.37
N GLN A 88 -49.59 5.10 -30.47
CA GLN A 88 -50.19 4.57 -31.69
C GLN A 88 -51.63 4.15 -31.38
N SER A 89 -52.57 4.43 -32.29
CA SER A 89 -53.95 3.95 -32.20
C SER A 89 -54.01 2.46 -32.53
N ASP A 90 -55.03 1.76 -32.03
CA ASP A 90 -55.32 0.38 -32.42
C ASP A 90 -55.94 0.29 -33.83
N ASP A 91 -56.43 1.40 -34.40
CA ASP A 91 -56.99 1.47 -35.75
C ASP A 91 -55.93 1.91 -36.79
N GLU A 92 -55.59 1.01 -37.72
CA GLU A 92 -54.63 1.26 -38.79
C GLU A 92 -55.03 2.46 -39.68
N LYS A 93 -56.32 2.70 -39.87
CA LYS A 93 -56.80 3.83 -40.67
C LYS A 93 -56.57 5.16 -39.96
N GLU A 94 -56.77 5.18 -38.65
CA GLU A 94 -56.54 6.37 -37.82
C GLU A 94 -55.05 6.72 -37.76
N ASN A 95 -54.19 5.70 -37.61
CA ASN A 95 -52.73 5.86 -37.70
C ASN A 95 -52.26 6.37 -39.08
N ALA A 96 -52.89 5.92 -40.16
CA ALA A 96 -52.55 6.37 -41.51
C ALA A 96 -52.88 7.85 -41.75
N THR A 97 -53.95 8.37 -41.13
CA THR A 97 -54.39 9.77 -41.24
C THR A 97 -53.88 10.69 -40.13
N ALA A 98 -53.26 10.15 -39.08
CA ALA A 98 -52.80 10.93 -37.93
C ALA A 98 -51.79 12.01 -38.34
N LEU A 99 -51.98 13.22 -37.79
CA LEU A 99 -51.07 14.36 -37.97
C LEU A 99 -49.69 14.09 -37.36
N ILE A 100 -49.68 13.39 -36.23
CA ILE A 100 -48.50 12.97 -35.48
C ILE A 100 -48.39 11.45 -35.61
N LYS A 101 -47.26 10.96 -36.11
CA LYS A 101 -46.98 9.53 -36.31
C LYS A 101 -45.75 9.10 -35.52
N ASN A 102 -45.67 7.81 -35.21
CA ASN A 102 -44.52 7.18 -34.55
C ASN A 102 -44.05 7.84 -33.24
N ALA A 103 -44.94 8.58 -32.57
CA ALA A 103 -44.58 9.27 -31.34
C ALA A 103 -44.24 8.27 -30.24
N PHE A 104 -43.10 8.45 -29.58
CA PHE A 104 -42.73 7.68 -28.40
C PHE A 104 -41.95 8.54 -27.42
N TYR A 105 -41.95 8.10 -26.15
CA TYR A 105 -40.93 8.52 -25.21
C TYR A 105 -40.29 7.30 -24.54
N GLN A 106 -39.06 7.49 -24.09
CA GLN A 106 -38.30 6.53 -23.33
C GLN A 106 -37.64 7.22 -22.15
N ILE A 107 -37.65 6.57 -20.99
CA ILE A 107 -36.84 6.95 -19.83
C ILE A 107 -36.00 5.74 -19.44
N GLN A 108 -34.72 5.96 -19.16
CA GLN A 108 -33.77 4.93 -18.76
C GLN A 108 -32.97 5.38 -17.55
N PHE A 109 -32.86 4.48 -16.58
CA PHE A 109 -32.02 4.59 -15.40
C PHE A 109 -30.92 3.54 -15.51
N ASP A 110 -29.67 3.96 -15.36
CA ASP A 110 -28.50 3.10 -15.37
C ASP A 110 -27.75 3.23 -14.04
N TYR A 111 -27.22 2.11 -13.56
CA TYR A 111 -26.28 2.05 -12.44
C TYR A 111 -25.10 1.17 -12.81
N THR A 112 -23.89 1.71 -12.65
CA THR A 112 -22.64 0.96 -12.80
C THR A 112 -21.86 0.99 -11.49
N LYS A 113 -21.36 -0.17 -11.07
CA LYS A 113 -20.42 -0.34 -9.97
C LYS A 113 -19.15 -1.00 -10.48
N PHE A 114 -18.02 -0.32 -10.32
CA PHE A 114 -16.70 -0.85 -10.64
C PHE A 114 -15.86 -0.96 -9.38
N ASN A 115 -15.28 -2.15 -9.16
CA ASN A 115 -14.29 -2.40 -8.12
C ASN A 115 -13.02 -2.96 -8.76
N GLN A 116 -11.88 -2.39 -8.38
CA GLN A 116 -10.56 -2.90 -8.74
C GLN A 116 -9.76 -3.16 -7.48
N THR A 117 -9.00 -4.25 -7.47
CA THR A 117 -7.95 -4.52 -6.49
C THR A 117 -6.67 -4.84 -7.23
N VAL A 118 -5.58 -4.19 -6.86
CA VAL A 118 -4.24 -4.45 -7.34
C VAL A 118 -3.40 -4.86 -6.14
N GLN A 119 -2.72 -6.00 -6.19
CA GLN A 119 -2.01 -6.57 -5.04
C GLN A 119 -0.97 -7.61 -5.46
N ASP A 120 -0.14 -8.04 -4.53
CA ASP A 120 0.59 -9.30 -4.63
C ASP A 120 -0.37 -10.51 -4.57
N PRO A 121 -0.25 -11.50 -5.45
CA PRO A 121 -1.16 -12.66 -5.50
C PRO A 121 -1.10 -13.57 -4.27
N TYR A 122 0.04 -13.60 -3.57
CA TYR A 122 0.31 -14.49 -2.45
C TYR A 122 -0.01 -13.81 -1.12
N ASN A 123 0.48 -12.58 -0.93
CA ASN A 123 0.35 -11.78 0.29
C ASN A 123 -0.94 -10.96 0.37
N LYS A 124 -1.55 -10.61 -0.78
CA LYS A 124 -2.87 -9.94 -0.85
C LYS A 124 -2.95 -8.68 0.04
N GLY A 125 -3.90 -8.61 0.97
CA GLY A 125 -4.07 -7.47 1.88
C GLY A 125 -3.09 -7.43 3.07
N ASP A 126 -2.23 -8.43 3.25
CA ASP A 126 -1.30 -8.50 4.38
C ASP A 126 -0.07 -7.62 4.12
N LEU A 127 -0.23 -6.31 4.28
CA LEU A 127 0.75 -5.30 3.85
C LEU A 127 2.17 -5.56 4.38
N PHE A 128 2.34 -5.95 5.64
CA PHE A 128 3.66 -6.21 6.21
C PHE A 128 4.32 -7.50 5.72
N LYS A 129 3.61 -8.42 5.05
CA LYS A 129 4.27 -9.58 4.42
C LYS A 129 5.05 -9.23 3.16
N TYR A 130 4.75 -8.07 2.56
CA TYR A 130 5.46 -7.58 1.38
C TYR A 130 6.88 -7.20 1.77
N GLY A 131 7.86 -7.84 1.14
CA GLY A 131 9.28 -7.58 1.40
C GLY A 131 9.76 -8.04 2.79
N TYR A 132 9.00 -8.88 3.49
CA TYR A 132 9.45 -9.48 4.74
C TYR A 132 10.46 -10.59 4.48
N VAL A 133 11.68 -10.44 4.99
CA VAL A 133 12.79 -11.39 4.80
C VAL A 133 13.00 -12.30 6.00
N GLY A 134 12.60 -11.85 7.20
CA GLY A 134 12.88 -12.56 8.43
C GLY A 134 12.98 -11.65 9.64
N LYS A 135 13.35 -12.26 10.77
CA LYS A 135 13.52 -11.54 12.02
C LYS A 135 14.96 -11.13 12.19
N PHE A 136 15.15 -9.91 12.67
CA PHE A 136 16.46 -9.44 13.11
C PHE A 136 16.43 -9.15 14.60
N THR A 137 17.43 -9.64 15.33
CA THR A 137 17.55 -9.41 16.78
C THR A 137 18.92 -8.85 17.11
N THR A 138 18.93 -7.68 17.74
CA THR A 138 20.14 -6.94 18.07
C THR A 138 20.52 -7.16 19.52
N THR A 139 21.74 -7.65 19.74
CA THR A 139 22.39 -7.67 21.04
C THR A 139 23.09 -6.33 21.26
N LYS A 140 22.55 -5.51 22.16
CA LYS A 140 23.09 -4.19 22.49
C LYS A 140 23.76 -4.20 23.86
N VAL A 141 24.88 -3.49 23.98
CA VAL A 141 25.56 -3.23 25.25
C VAL A 141 25.79 -1.74 25.45
N LYS A 142 25.98 -1.32 26.70
CA LYS A 142 26.38 0.05 27.02
C LYS A 142 27.81 0.29 26.54
N SER A 143 28.06 1.39 25.83
CA SER A 143 29.40 1.84 25.46
C SER A 143 29.90 2.88 26.46
N TYR A 144 31.21 2.92 26.68
CA TYR A 144 31.82 3.77 27.69
C TYR A 144 33.04 4.51 27.13
N GLU A 145 33.26 5.71 27.62
CA GLU A 145 34.44 6.53 27.36
C GLU A 145 35.00 7.07 28.68
N ARG A 146 36.32 7.11 28.83
CA ARG A 146 36.95 7.65 30.02
C ARG A 146 36.92 9.18 29.96
N THR A 147 36.41 9.83 31.01
CA THR A 147 36.39 11.29 31.12
C THR A 147 36.47 11.75 32.57
N ASP A 148 37.00 12.94 32.82
CA ASP A 148 37.07 13.63 34.11
C ASP A 148 36.13 14.86 34.20
N THR A 149 35.33 15.10 33.16
CA THR A 149 34.46 16.28 33.05
C THR A 149 33.08 16.12 33.69
N VAL A 150 32.73 14.91 34.14
CA VAL A 150 31.41 14.65 34.76
C VAL A 150 31.38 15.22 36.19
N PRO A 151 30.45 16.13 36.52
CA PRO A 151 30.33 16.69 37.87
C PRO A 151 30.16 15.60 38.93
N GLY A 152 30.94 15.68 40.02
CA GLY A 152 30.97 14.66 41.07
C GLY A 152 31.96 13.51 40.83
N TYR A 153 32.59 13.43 39.66
CA TYR A 153 33.55 12.38 39.29
C TYR A 153 34.89 12.96 38.80
N SER A 154 35.42 13.96 39.50
CA SER A 154 36.61 14.75 39.10
C SER A 154 37.94 13.99 39.03
N PHE A 155 37.98 12.71 39.42
CA PHE A 155 39.16 11.84 39.33
C PHE A 155 39.12 10.89 38.11
N GLY A 156 38.16 11.10 37.20
CA GLY A 156 37.98 10.29 36.00
C GLY A 156 37.06 9.10 36.24
N VAL A 157 36.14 8.87 35.29
CA VAL A 157 35.15 7.80 35.32
C VAL A 157 34.96 7.21 33.92
N TRP A 158 34.66 5.91 33.84
CA TRP A 158 34.10 5.30 32.65
C TRP A 158 32.65 5.74 32.50
N ASN A 159 32.44 6.70 31.61
CA ASN A 159 31.16 7.35 31.39
C ASN A 159 30.40 6.64 30.27
N HIS A 160 29.19 6.16 30.57
CA HIS A 160 28.29 5.61 29.55
C HIS A 160 27.95 6.69 28.51
N ASN A 161 28.36 6.48 27.26
CA ASN A 161 28.21 7.45 26.17
C ASN A 161 27.25 7.00 25.06
N GLY A 162 26.69 5.80 25.16
CA GLY A 162 25.74 5.28 24.18
C GLY A 162 25.52 3.78 24.28
N PHE A 163 24.89 3.22 23.26
CA PHE A 163 24.71 1.78 23.11
C PHE A 163 25.44 1.31 21.86
N ALA A 164 26.26 0.27 22.02
CA ALA A 164 26.95 -0.39 20.93
C ALA A 164 26.25 -1.71 20.58
N ASP A 165 26.17 -2.01 19.29
CA ASP A 165 25.61 -3.25 18.78
C ASP A 165 26.73 -4.28 18.66
N LEU A 166 26.58 -5.41 19.35
CA LEU A 166 27.55 -6.50 19.34
C LEU A 166 27.24 -7.55 18.29
N TYR A 167 25.96 -7.79 18.05
CA TYR A 167 25.51 -8.80 17.11
C TYR A 167 24.09 -8.51 16.67
N TYR A 168 23.87 -8.61 15.37
CA TYR A 168 22.60 -8.48 14.70
C TYR A 168 22.28 -9.84 14.12
N ALA A 169 21.53 -10.64 14.87
CA ALA A 169 21.15 -11.99 14.48
C ALA A 169 20.06 -11.95 13.41
N PHE A 170 20.10 -12.88 12.45
CA PHE A 170 19.07 -13.04 11.43
C PHE A 170 18.45 -14.44 11.48
N GLU A 171 17.12 -14.49 11.48
CA GLU A 171 16.32 -15.71 11.33
C GLU A 171 15.49 -15.58 10.05
N PRO A 172 15.77 -16.39 8.99
CA PRO A 172 15.08 -16.27 7.71
C PRO A 172 13.60 -16.67 7.81
N SER A 173 12.75 -16.02 7.01
CA SER A 173 11.33 -16.36 6.89
C SER A 173 11.03 -17.22 5.66
N ASP A 174 10.05 -18.12 5.81
CA ASP A 174 9.48 -18.90 4.70
C ASP A 174 8.40 -18.12 3.90
N ILE A 175 8.06 -16.89 4.29
CA ILE A 175 7.04 -16.08 3.58
C ILE A 175 7.54 -15.65 2.20
N ASN A 176 8.77 -15.14 2.13
CA ASN A 176 9.43 -14.74 0.88
C ASN A 176 10.82 -15.42 0.80
N PRO A 177 10.88 -16.73 0.54
CA PRO A 177 12.12 -17.51 0.65
C PRO A 177 13.22 -17.04 -0.31
N ASP A 178 12.85 -16.65 -1.54
CA ASP A 178 13.80 -16.10 -2.52
C ASP A 178 14.44 -14.79 -2.04
N LEU A 179 13.68 -13.96 -1.32
CA LEU A 179 14.16 -12.69 -0.77
C LEU A 179 15.01 -12.91 0.49
N ALA A 180 14.57 -13.80 1.38
CA ALA A 180 15.31 -14.19 2.59
C ALA A 180 16.69 -14.80 2.26
N ALA A 181 16.79 -15.51 1.13
CA ALA A 181 18.03 -16.15 0.68
C ALA A 181 19.20 -15.16 0.48
N TYR A 182 18.94 -13.90 0.11
CA TYR A 182 20.01 -12.88 -0.01
C TYR A 182 20.70 -12.63 1.33
N THR A 183 19.89 -12.43 2.37
CA THR A 183 20.40 -12.20 3.72
C THR A 183 21.00 -13.48 4.29
N SER A 184 20.37 -14.65 4.09
CA SER A 184 20.97 -15.94 4.49
C SER A 184 22.34 -16.18 3.84
N ALA A 185 22.48 -15.85 2.55
CA ALA A 185 23.76 -15.96 1.85
C ALA A 185 24.82 -15.05 2.49
N TYR A 186 24.48 -13.81 2.85
CA TYR A 186 25.40 -12.92 3.57
C TYR A 186 25.84 -13.48 4.93
N TYR A 187 24.90 -14.02 5.73
CA TYR A 187 25.18 -14.64 7.03
C TYR A 187 25.96 -15.96 6.94
N SER A 188 26.12 -16.53 5.75
CA SER A 188 26.94 -17.72 5.51
C SER A 188 28.42 -17.42 5.20
N LEU A 189 28.78 -16.15 4.96
CA LEU A 189 30.12 -15.76 4.50
C LEU A 189 31.18 -15.72 5.61
N TYR A 190 30.78 -15.49 6.86
CA TYR A 190 31.68 -15.29 7.98
C TYR A 190 31.24 -16.13 9.20
N PRO A 191 32.14 -16.38 10.17
CA PRO A 191 31.77 -17.03 11.42
C PRO A 191 30.66 -16.28 12.16
N GLN A 192 29.83 -17.02 12.89
CA GLN A 192 28.85 -16.44 13.80
C GLN A 192 29.55 -15.50 14.80
N PHE A 193 28.91 -14.36 15.11
CA PHE A 193 29.48 -13.28 15.94
C PHE A 193 30.70 -12.54 15.34
N SER A 194 30.93 -12.68 14.03
CA SER A 194 31.91 -11.84 13.33
C SER A 194 31.51 -10.37 13.35
N GLY A 195 32.51 -9.47 13.32
CA GLY A 195 32.30 -8.02 13.24
C GLY A 195 31.44 -7.55 12.05
N PHE A 196 31.37 -8.38 11.00
CA PHE A 196 30.51 -8.15 9.84
C PHE A 196 29.01 -8.26 10.17
N TYR A 197 28.63 -8.91 11.28
CA TYR A 197 27.24 -9.10 11.69
C TYR A 197 26.87 -8.28 12.90
N ASN A 198 27.56 -7.17 13.18
CA ASN A 198 27.34 -6.39 14.40
C ASN A 198 26.05 -5.57 14.37
N ASN A 199 25.70 -5.00 13.22
CA ASN A 199 24.59 -4.05 13.06
C ASN A 199 23.95 -4.15 11.68
N MET A 200 22.85 -3.42 11.49
CA MET A 200 22.09 -3.41 10.24
C MET A 200 22.89 -2.80 9.08
N GLU A 201 23.72 -1.79 9.34
CA GLU A 201 24.51 -1.09 8.32
C GLU A 201 25.52 -2.04 7.66
N ASN A 202 26.18 -2.90 8.44
CA ASN A 202 27.11 -3.89 7.91
C ASN A 202 26.38 -4.95 7.07
N VAL A 203 25.18 -5.39 7.49
CA VAL A 203 24.34 -6.31 6.73
C VAL A 203 23.98 -5.72 5.37
N GLN A 204 23.48 -4.48 5.35
CA GLN A 204 23.12 -3.78 4.11
C GLN A 204 24.34 -3.54 3.21
N ALA A 205 25.48 -3.09 3.78
CA ALA A 205 26.73 -2.94 3.04
C ALA A 205 27.22 -4.27 2.43
N GLY A 206 26.92 -5.36 3.11
CA GLY A 206 27.14 -6.73 2.67
C GLY A 206 26.17 -7.27 1.61
N LYS A 207 25.20 -6.45 1.18
CA LYS A 207 24.08 -6.83 0.30
C LYS A 207 23.06 -7.78 0.92
N GLY A 208 23.05 -7.92 2.25
CA GLY A 208 21.90 -8.46 2.96
C GLY A 208 20.74 -7.47 2.91
N LEU A 209 19.52 -7.98 2.81
CA LEU A 209 18.30 -7.19 2.74
C LEU A 209 17.64 -7.10 4.11
N LEU A 210 17.19 -5.93 4.51
CA LEU A 210 16.27 -5.75 5.64
C LEU A 210 14.82 -5.89 5.18
N ASN A 211 13.89 -5.99 6.13
CA ASN A 211 12.47 -6.00 5.81
C ASN A 211 12.08 -4.71 5.06
N GLY A 212 11.38 -4.87 3.94
CA GLY A 212 10.97 -3.80 3.03
C GLY A 212 11.98 -3.48 1.91
N GLU A 213 13.16 -4.11 1.91
CA GLU A 213 14.19 -3.85 0.90
C GLU A 213 14.13 -4.80 -0.29
N LYS A 214 14.58 -4.31 -1.45
CA LYS A 214 14.65 -5.07 -2.70
C LYS A 214 16.12 -5.34 -3.05
N PRO A 215 16.44 -6.49 -3.66
CA PRO A 215 17.75 -6.71 -4.23
C PRO A 215 18.02 -5.72 -5.36
N ASP A 216 19.30 -5.40 -5.59
CA ASP A 216 19.70 -4.65 -6.77
C ASP A 216 19.30 -5.42 -8.04
N PRO A 217 18.80 -4.75 -9.10
CA PRO A 217 18.44 -5.43 -10.34
C PRO A 217 19.67 -6.06 -11.01
N THR A 218 19.52 -7.32 -11.47
CA THR A 218 20.62 -8.09 -12.07
C THR A 218 21.16 -7.42 -13.33
N TYR A 219 20.26 -6.91 -14.18
CA TYR A 219 20.64 -6.22 -15.41
C TYR A 219 20.01 -4.83 -15.46
N THR A 220 20.87 -3.82 -15.50
CA THR A 220 20.48 -2.42 -15.69
C THR A 220 20.97 -1.93 -17.04
N THR A 221 20.23 -1.01 -17.66
CA THR A 221 20.68 -0.30 -18.85
C THR A 221 21.46 0.92 -18.40
N SER A 222 22.72 1.06 -18.80
CA SER A 222 23.45 2.32 -18.58
C SER A 222 23.16 3.28 -19.73
N ALA A 223 22.44 4.37 -19.50
CA ALA A 223 22.51 5.51 -20.41
C ALA A 223 23.71 6.39 -20.00
N PRO A 224 24.67 6.69 -20.89
CA PRO A 224 25.87 7.47 -20.57
C PRO A 224 25.60 8.99 -20.51
N ASN A 225 24.47 9.43 -19.95
CA ASN A 225 24.09 10.84 -19.94
C ASN A 225 23.52 11.25 -18.57
N PRO A 226 23.96 12.36 -17.93
CA PRO A 226 23.51 12.80 -16.60
C PRO A 226 22.00 13.09 -16.46
N ILE A 227 21.24 12.97 -17.53
CA ILE A 227 19.80 13.28 -17.59
C ILE A 227 18.94 12.00 -17.57
N ASN A 228 19.51 10.84 -17.92
CA ASN A 228 18.79 9.56 -17.94
C ASN A 228 19.49 8.59 -16.99
N SER A 229 18.99 8.51 -15.75
CA SER A 229 19.31 7.39 -14.86
C SER A 229 18.95 6.09 -15.58
N GLY A 230 19.90 5.16 -15.64
CA GLY A 230 19.70 3.86 -16.29
C GLY A 230 18.39 3.17 -15.90
N GLY A 231 17.71 2.57 -16.89
CA GLY A 231 16.48 1.81 -16.66
C GLY A 231 16.77 0.37 -16.21
N ILE A 232 15.85 -0.23 -15.45
CA ILE A 232 15.91 -1.64 -15.11
C ILE A 232 15.58 -2.47 -16.36
N LEU A 233 16.49 -3.36 -16.76
CA LEU A 233 16.21 -4.31 -17.85
C LEU A 233 15.57 -5.58 -17.30
N TYR A 234 16.18 -6.16 -16.26
CA TYR A 234 15.66 -7.34 -15.57
C TYR A 234 15.86 -7.24 -14.05
N ASN A 235 14.77 -7.49 -13.30
CA ASN A 235 14.78 -7.59 -11.85
C ASN A 235 15.44 -8.88 -11.40
N SER A 236 16.07 -8.84 -10.23
CA SER A 236 16.65 -10.02 -9.60
C SER A 236 15.54 -10.91 -9.01
N PRO A 237 15.75 -12.25 -8.92
CA PRO A 237 14.82 -13.16 -8.26
C PRO A 237 14.44 -12.68 -6.86
N GLY A 238 13.18 -12.89 -6.47
CA GLY A 238 12.65 -12.47 -5.17
C GLY A 238 12.23 -11.01 -5.08
N THR A 239 12.43 -10.19 -6.14
CA THR A 239 11.97 -8.79 -6.14
C THR A 239 10.44 -8.73 -6.07
N PHE A 240 9.90 -8.43 -4.91
CA PHE A 240 8.46 -8.47 -4.68
C PHE A 240 7.68 -7.34 -5.38
N TYR A 241 6.42 -7.62 -5.72
CA TYR A 241 5.45 -6.61 -6.16
C TYR A 241 5.13 -5.66 -5.01
N ASN A 242 5.31 -4.35 -5.20
CA ASN A 242 5.21 -3.36 -4.11
C ASN A 242 3.97 -2.46 -4.21
N GLY A 243 2.93 -2.90 -4.91
CA GLY A 243 1.66 -2.18 -5.00
C GLY A 243 0.56 -2.89 -4.22
N ASN A 244 -0.20 -2.14 -3.43
CA ASN A 244 -1.51 -2.56 -2.97
C ASN A 244 -2.50 -1.41 -3.14
N SER A 245 -3.51 -1.56 -3.99
CA SER A 245 -4.49 -0.51 -4.21
C SER A 245 -5.89 -1.05 -4.47
N LYS A 246 -6.87 -0.18 -4.25
CA LYS A 246 -8.28 -0.43 -4.48
C LYS A 246 -8.96 0.79 -5.08
N SER A 247 -9.83 0.52 -6.05
CA SER A 247 -10.75 1.51 -6.61
C SER A 247 -12.18 1.06 -6.34
N ASP A 248 -13.04 2.01 -5.98
CA ASP A 248 -14.46 1.79 -5.73
C ASP A 248 -15.26 2.92 -6.39
N ASN A 249 -15.70 2.69 -7.63
CA ASN A 249 -16.32 3.71 -8.45
C ASN A 249 -17.78 3.35 -8.71
N SER A 250 -18.66 4.32 -8.57
CA SER A 250 -20.09 4.18 -8.86
C SER A 250 -20.51 5.25 -9.87
N GLN A 251 -21.44 4.92 -10.75
CA GLN A 251 -21.98 5.83 -11.75
C GLN A 251 -23.49 5.64 -11.81
N TYR A 252 -24.23 6.75 -11.73
CA TYR A 252 -25.67 6.81 -11.85
C TYR A 252 -26.00 7.67 -13.06
N ARG A 253 -26.89 7.18 -13.92
CA ARG A 253 -27.31 7.93 -15.11
C ARG A 253 -28.82 7.84 -15.30
N VAL A 254 -29.42 8.98 -15.61
CA VAL A 254 -30.83 9.11 -15.99
C VAL A 254 -30.85 9.74 -17.37
N SER A 255 -31.51 9.08 -18.32
CA SER A 255 -31.71 9.63 -19.66
C SER A 255 -33.18 9.54 -20.05
N ALA A 256 -33.65 10.58 -20.74
CA ALA A 256 -34.99 10.61 -21.31
C ALA A 256 -34.88 11.08 -22.76
N SER A 257 -35.64 10.44 -23.65
CA SER A 257 -35.68 10.83 -25.06
C SER A 257 -37.04 10.55 -25.65
N GLY A 258 -37.48 11.38 -26.57
CA GLY A 258 -38.68 11.12 -27.36
C GLY A 258 -38.53 11.66 -28.77
N SER A 259 -39.28 11.06 -29.69
CA SER A 259 -39.43 11.59 -31.03
C SER A 259 -40.84 11.40 -31.55
N ALA A 260 -41.19 12.20 -32.57
CA ALA A 260 -42.45 12.13 -33.27
C ALA A 260 -42.30 12.66 -34.71
N ASP A 261 -43.06 12.07 -35.63
CA ASP A 261 -43.12 12.49 -37.02
C ASP A 261 -44.33 13.41 -37.24
N ILE A 262 -44.11 14.60 -37.79
CA ILE A 262 -45.16 15.59 -38.10
C ILE A 262 -45.04 16.00 -39.56
N LYS A 263 -46.02 15.63 -40.40
CA LYS A 263 -46.11 16.00 -41.82
C LYS A 263 -44.80 15.77 -42.63
N GLY A 264 -44.07 14.70 -42.33
CA GLY A 264 -42.83 14.36 -43.04
C GLY A 264 -41.54 14.93 -42.42
N HIS A 265 -41.64 15.59 -41.26
CA HIS A 265 -40.48 16.02 -40.45
C HIS A 265 -40.43 15.21 -39.16
N GLU A 266 -39.24 14.74 -38.77
CA GLU A 266 -38.99 14.15 -37.44
C GLU A 266 -38.59 15.27 -36.46
N ILE A 267 -39.21 15.28 -35.29
CA ILE A 267 -38.79 16.10 -34.16
C ILE A 267 -38.37 15.16 -33.05
N SER A 268 -37.14 15.33 -32.54
CA SER A 268 -36.62 14.58 -31.41
C SER A 268 -36.02 15.49 -30.35
N LEU A 269 -36.17 15.10 -29.10
CA LEU A 269 -35.64 15.80 -27.93
C LEU A 269 -35.11 14.76 -26.95
N GLY A 270 -34.03 15.10 -26.26
CA GLY A 270 -33.42 14.25 -25.25
C GLY A 270 -32.84 15.06 -24.10
N PHE A 271 -32.66 14.39 -22.98
CA PHE A 271 -31.99 14.89 -21.79
C PHE A 271 -31.18 13.75 -21.18
N GLU A 272 -30.00 14.08 -20.67
CA GLU A 272 -29.18 13.17 -19.89
C GLU A 272 -28.61 13.85 -18.64
N PHE A 273 -28.61 13.12 -17.54
CA PHE A 273 -27.88 13.45 -16.33
C PHE A 273 -27.08 12.25 -15.86
N GLU A 274 -25.81 12.47 -15.55
CA GLU A 274 -24.92 11.46 -15.01
C GLU A 274 -24.14 12.02 -13.82
N GLN A 275 -24.01 11.21 -12.76
CA GLN A 275 -23.13 11.49 -11.64
C GLN A 275 -22.22 10.30 -11.36
N ARG A 276 -20.92 10.58 -11.18
CA ARG A 276 -19.95 9.59 -10.72
C ARG A 276 -19.61 9.80 -9.25
N ASP A 277 -19.10 8.75 -8.64
CA ASP A 277 -18.62 8.72 -7.26
C ASP A 277 -17.41 7.77 -7.20
N ASP A 278 -16.24 8.35 -7.44
CA ASP A 278 -14.98 7.62 -7.59
C ASP A 278 -14.18 7.66 -6.29
N HIS A 279 -13.68 6.50 -5.87
CA HIS A 279 -12.84 6.36 -4.68
C HIS A 279 -11.58 5.59 -5.04
N TYR A 280 -10.46 5.96 -4.41
CA TYR A 280 -9.19 5.29 -4.58
C TYR A 280 -8.41 5.26 -3.27
N PHE A 281 -7.74 4.14 -3.02
CA PHE A 281 -6.72 4.03 -1.99
C PHE A 281 -5.58 3.18 -2.55
N GLY A 282 -4.35 3.64 -2.38
CA GLY A 282 -3.15 2.88 -2.70
C GLY A 282 -2.09 3.06 -1.64
N VAL A 283 -1.31 2.02 -1.39
CA VAL A 283 -0.18 2.00 -0.47
C VAL A 283 0.98 1.24 -1.11
N ASN A 284 2.20 1.68 -0.81
CA ASN A 284 3.44 0.99 -1.15
C ASN A 284 3.99 0.27 0.10
N PRO A 285 3.70 -1.03 0.29
CA PRO A 285 3.91 -1.68 1.59
C PRO A 285 5.36 -1.73 2.06
N ALA A 286 6.33 -1.80 1.16
CA ALA A 286 7.77 -1.75 1.48
C ALA A 286 8.14 -0.56 2.37
N GLY A 287 7.54 0.61 2.10
CA GLY A 287 7.82 1.82 2.85
C GLY A 287 7.37 1.72 4.30
N LEU A 288 6.32 0.94 4.60
CA LEU A 288 5.83 0.76 5.97
C LEU A 288 6.91 0.17 6.89
N TRP A 289 7.74 -0.75 6.39
CA TRP A 289 8.89 -1.27 7.14
C TRP A 289 9.93 -0.19 7.43
N SER A 290 10.36 0.54 6.40
CA SER A 290 11.38 1.58 6.53
C SER A 290 10.96 2.71 7.46
N TYR A 291 9.69 3.12 7.43
CA TYR A 291 9.17 4.18 8.28
C TYR A 291 8.81 3.69 9.67
N GLY A 292 8.22 2.49 9.82
CA GLY A 292 7.99 1.87 11.11
C GLY A 292 9.28 1.75 11.93
N ARG A 293 10.38 1.34 11.28
CA ARG A 293 11.72 1.29 11.90
C ARG A 293 12.21 2.66 12.36
N GLN A 294 12.00 3.71 11.57
CA GLN A 294 12.43 5.08 11.90
C GLN A 294 11.59 5.73 13.01
N TYR A 295 10.31 5.39 13.08
CA TYR A 295 9.39 5.94 14.08
C TYR A 295 9.54 5.26 15.44
N THR A 296 9.85 3.97 15.45
CA THR A 296 10.10 3.20 16.67
C THR A 296 11.28 3.77 17.46
N ASN A 297 11.11 3.96 18.77
CA ASN A 297 12.10 4.48 19.74
C ASN A 297 12.62 5.91 19.49
N LYS A 298 12.01 6.69 18.59
CA LYS A 298 12.49 8.05 18.25
C LYS A 298 12.61 8.99 19.47
N HIS A 299 11.81 8.76 20.51
CA HIS A 299 11.78 9.53 21.74
C HIS A 299 12.83 9.14 22.79
N ILE A 300 13.60 8.06 22.57
CA ILE A 300 14.53 7.50 23.56
C ILE A 300 15.93 7.26 22.99
N THR A 301 16.34 8.11 22.06
CA THR A 301 17.68 8.09 21.43
C THR A 301 18.76 8.70 22.31
N GLU A 302 18.40 9.49 23.32
CA GLU A 302 19.32 10.21 24.20
C GLU A 302 19.48 9.54 25.57
N LEU A 303 20.50 9.94 26.32
CA LEU A 303 20.77 9.48 27.69
C LEU A 303 20.39 10.56 28.72
N ASN A 304 19.82 10.16 29.85
CA ASN A 304 19.51 11.06 30.95
C ASN A 304 20.77 11.38 31.77
N THR A 305 21.67 12.18 31.20
CA THR A 305 22.99 12.51 31.78
C THR A 305 22.90 13.27 33.11
N ALA A 306 21.75 13.85 33.42
CA ALA A 306 21.50 14.53 34.69
C ALA A 306 21.36 13.56 35.88
N ASN A 307 21.12 12.27 35.63
CA ASN A 307 20.88 11.26 36.66
C ASN A 307 21.81 10.05 36.48
N PRO A 308 23.12 10.17 36.84
CA PRO A 308 24.07 9.05 36.73
C PRO A 308 23.81 7.96 37.77
N HIS A 309 23.94 6.71 37.34
CA HIS A 309 23.92 5.51 38.17
C HIS A 309 25.34 4.96 38.36
N PRO A 310 25.98 5.20 39.51
CA PRO A 310 27.29 4.62 39.81
C PRO A 310 27.22 3.11 40.06
N ILE A 311 28.22 2.38 39.55
CA ILE A 311 28.40 0.95 39.78
C ILE A 311 29.26 0.74 41.02
N TYR A 312 28.81 -0.14 41.93
CA TYR A 312 29.53 -0.54 43.13
C TYR A 312 29.75 -2.05 43.14
N ASP A 313 30.82 -2.51 43.76
CA ASP A 313 31.02 -3.93 44.03
C ASP A 313 30.16 -4.43 45.20
N ALA A 314 30.29 -5.72 45.53
CA ALA A 314 29.56 -6.36 46.63
C ALA A 314 29.87 -5.77 48.01
N ASN A 315 30.97 -5.02 48.15
CA ASN A 315 31.38 -4.36 49.39
C ASN A 315 30.99 -2.87 49.42
N GLY A 316 30.29 -2.37 48.40
CA GLY A 316 29.88 -0.97 48.29
C GLY A 316 30.98 -0.03 47.81
N VAL A 317 32.07 -0.55 47.24
CA VAL A 317 33.16 0.27 46.70
C VAL A 317 32.87 0.63 45.25
N PHE A 318 32.96 1.93 44.93
CA PHE A 318 32.70 2.45 43.58
C PHE A 318 33.69 1.89 42.56
N GLN A 319 33.17 1.31 41.47
CA GLN A 319 33.93 0.64 40.40
C GLN A 319 34.15 1.57 39.20
N ASP A 320 34.45 2.84 39.49
CA ASP A 320 34.88 3.84 38.51
C ASP A 320 34.06 3.93 37.20
N THR A 321 32.78 3.53 37.26
CA THR A 321 31.88 3.37 36.10
C THR A 321 30.49 3.89 36.46
N ILE A 322 29.92 4.69 35.56
CA ILE A 322 28.55 5.22 35.69
C ILE A 322 27.74 4.90 34.45
N TRP A 323 26.44 4.65 34.61
CA TRP A 323 25.51 4.48 33.50
C TRP A 323 24.29 5.36 33.62
N TYR A 324 23.53 5.49 32.53
CA TYR A 324 22.36 6.35 32.46
C TYR A 324 21.17 5.57 31.88
N ASP A 325 19.98 5.88 32.35
CA ASP A 325 18.75 5.52 31.66
C ASP A 325 18.63 6.29 30.34
N ARG A 326 17.81 5.78 29.43
CA ARG A 326 17.41 6.55 28.23
C ARG A 326 16.55 7.74 28.65
N LEU A 327 16.75 8.87 27.98
CA LEU A 327 15.96 10.08 28.20
C LEU A 327 14.70 10.06 27.34
N TYR A 328 13.54 10.30 27.93
CA TYR A 328 12.31 10.54 27.19
C TYR A 328 12.31 11.96 26.61
N THR A 329 12.10 12.08 25.30
CA THR A 329 11.90 13.37 24.62
C THR A 329 10.49 13.44 24.01
N ASN A 330 9.99 14.65 23.76
CA ASN A 330 8.64 14.84 23.20
C ASN A 330 8.56 14.59 21.68
N THR A 331 9.38 13.69 21.14
CA THR A 331 9.43 13.34 19.71
C THR A 331 8.76 12.00 19.41
N GLN A 332 8.04 11.44 20.39
CA GLN A 332 7.40 10.13 20.27
C GLN A 332 6.31 10.17 19.20
N THR A 333 6.40 9.23 18.27
CA THR A 333 5.46 9.06 17.15
C THR A 333 4.22 8.28 17.58
N GLN A 334 3.10 8.45 16.87
CA GLN A 334 1.90 7.65 17.08
C GLN A 334 2.18 6.16 16.82
N PHE A 335 2.96 5.87 15.77
CA PHE A 335 3.41 4.51 15.46
C PHE A 335 4.04 3.79 16.67
N ASP A 336 5.05 4.40 17.30
CA ASP A 336 5.71 3.83 18.49
C ASP A 336 4.76 3.65 19.68
N ILE A 337 3.84 4.60 19.91
CA ILE A 337 2.81 4.48 20.96
C ILE A 337 1.92 3.26 20.71
N LYS A 338 1.41 3.12 19.48
CA LYS A 338 0.52 2.00 19.09
C LYS A 338 1.24 0.67 19.13
N LEU A 339 2.50 0.62 18.72
CA LEU A 339 3.34 -0.57 18.83
C LEU A 339 3.56 -0.96 20.30
N ARG A 340 3.87 -0.01 21.19
CA ARG A 340 4.01 -0.26 22.64
C ARG A 340 2.72 -0.79 23.25
N GLU A 341 1.58 -0.19 22.92
CA GLU A 341 0.26 -0.66 23.36
C GLU A 341 0.03 -2.12 22.94
N ALA A 342 0.32 -2.44 21.67
CA ALA A 342 0.14 -3.78 21.14
C ALA A 342 1.08 -4.82 21.77
N LEU A 343 2.26 -4.40 22.22
CA LEU A 343 3.22 -5.21 22.96
C LEU A 343 2.94 -5.28 24.48
N GLY A 344 1.90 -4.62 24.97
CA GLY A 344 1.58 -4.55 26.41
C GLY A 344 2.58 -3.73 27.23
N MET A 345 3.35 -2.85 26.58
CA MET A 345 4.33 -1.97 27.21
C MET A 345 3.70 -0.63 27.63
N SER A 346 4.35 0.08 28.55
CA SER A 346 3.97 1.46 28.84
C SER A 346 4.11 2.33 27.60
N LYS A 347 3.11 3.17 27.31
CA LYS A 347 3.12 4.10 26.17
C LYS A 347 4.35 5.00 26.20
N THR A 348 4.77 5.47 27.37
CA THR A 348 5.96 6.32 27.56
C THR A 348 7.19 5.53 28.03
N GLY A 349 7.20 4.21 27.81
CA GLY A 349 8.27 3.34 28.25
C GLY A 349 9.63 3.68 27.63
N LEU A 350 10.70 3.46 28.39
CA LEU A 350 12.09 3.68 27.98
C LEU A 350 12.77 2.42 27.42
N ASN A 351 12.05 1.29 27.41
CA ASN A 351 12.56 0.04 26.88
C ASN A 351 12.74 0.15 25.36
N TRP A 352 13.91 -0.28 24.89
CA TRP A 352 14.22 -0.33 23.47
C TRP A 352 13.41 -1.45 22.79
N ILE A 353 12.73 -1.11 21.70
CA ILE A 353 12.01 -2.07 20.86
C ILE A 353 12.87 -2.38 19.65
N ASP A 354 13.24 -3.65 19.46
CA ASP A 354 13.86 -4.08 18.21
C ASP A 354 12.78 -4.35 17.17
N PHE A 355 12.53 -3.36 16.31
CA PHE A 355 11.40 -3.35 15.39
C PHE A 355 11.36 -4.58 14.47
N ASP A 356 12.48 -4.95 13.85
CA ASP A 356 12.52 -6.07 12.91
C ASP A 356 12.57 -7.45 13.59
N SER A 357 12.50 -7.53 14.92
CA SER A 357 12.48 -8.80 15.65
C SER A 357 11.09 -9.46 15.68
N TYR A 358 10.04 -8.73 15.31
CA TYR A 358 8.66 -9.20 15.39
C TYR A 358 8.15 -9.78 14.05
N ASP A 359 7.13 -10.64 14.14
CA ASP A 359 6.42 -11.18 12.98
C ASP A 359 5.55 -10.11 12.30
N PRO A 360 5.34 -10.15 10.96
CA PRO A 360 4.46 -9.23 10.26
C PRO A 360 3.07 -9.09 10.87
N SER A 361 2.53 -10.14 11.50
CA SER A 361 1.22 -10.10 12.16
C SER A 361 1.16 -9.14 13.35
N MET A 362 2.31 -8.70 13.88
CA MET A 362 2.38 -7.72 14.95
C MET A 362 1.98 -6.30 14.48
N PHE A 363 2.13 -6.03 13.18
CA PHE A 363 2.03 -4.68 12.65
C PHE A 363 0.71 -4.45 11.91
N SER A 364 0.16 -3.24 12.06
CA SER A 364 -0.97 -2.75 11.27
C SER A 364 -0.64 -1.38 10.69
N ILE A 365 -1.23 -1.07 9.52
CA ILE A 365 -1.20 0.29 8.97
C ILE A 365 -1.87 1.29 9.93
N ASP A 366 -2.81 0.82 10.76
CA ASP A 366 -3.50 1.64 11.77
C ASP A 366 -2.59 2.13 12.90
N PHE A 367 -1.36 1.61 12.99
CA PHE A 367 -0.39 2.11 13.96
C PHE A 367 0.11 3.50 13.57
N PHE A 368 0.18 3.79 12.27
CA PHE A 368 0.62 5.09 11.79
C PHE A 368 -0.50 6.12 11.92
N SER A 369 -0.11 7.36 12.21
CA SER A 369 -0.99 8.49 11.99
C SER A 369 -1.16 8.80 10.49
N ALA A 370 -2.19 9.58 10.13
CA ALA A 370 -2.33 10.03 8.75
C ALA A 370 -1.14 10.91 8.31
N ASP A 371 -0.56 11.72 9.20
CA ASP A 371 0.62 12.53 8.91
C ASP A 371 1.87 11.66 8.65
N GLU A 372 2.05 10.60 9.45
CA GLU A 372 3.14 9.63 9.29
C GLU A 372 3.02 8.86 7.96
N LEU A 373 1.81 8.52 7.52
CA LEU A 373 1.57 7.86 6.23
C LEU A 373 1.73 8.80 5.03
N LEU A 374 1.29 10.05 5.16
CA LEU A 374 1.46 11.06 4.12
C LEU A 374 2.92 11.54 4.02
N ASN A 375 3.71 11.35 5.09
CA ASN A 375 5.13 11.62 5.14
C ASN A 375 5.46 13.00 4.54
N THR A 376 4.80 14.02 5.09
CA THR A 376 4.77 15.40 4.62
C THR A 376 6.20 15.92 4.38
N GLY A 377 6.64 15.95 3.10
CA GLY A 377 7.94 16.47 2.69
C GLY A 377 8.91 15.52 1.97
N ARG A 378 8.57 14.23 1.74
CA ARG A 378 9.39 13.33 0.91
C ARG A 378 8.56 12.56 -0.12
N TYR A 379 8.13 11.33 0.22
CA TYR A 379 7.38 10.43 -0.65
C TYR A 379 6.21 9.87 0.16
N SER A 380 4.98 10.20 -0.23
CA SER A 380 3.78 9.69 0.44
C SER A 380 3.74 8.16 0.36
N LEU A 381 3.49 7.50 1.49
CA LEU A 381 3.35 6.03 1.53
C LEU A 381 1.98 5.60 1.03
N VAL A 382 1.00 6.48 1.15
CA VAL A 382 -0.39 6.26 0.75
C VAL A 382 -0.84 7.30 -0.27
N SER A 383 -1.85 6.97 -1.06
CA SER A 383 -2.52 7.91 -1.97
C SER A 383 -4.00 7.58 -1.95
N TYR A 384 -4.84 8.56 -1.63
CA TYR A 384 -6.25 8.28 -1.42
C TYR A 384 -7.18 9.46 -1.69
N TYR A 385 -8.43 9.13 -2.00
CA TYR A 385 -9.61 10.01 -1.96
C TYR A 385 -10.87 9.15 -1.81
N GLY A 386 -11.83 9.62 -1.01
CA GLY A 386 -13.00 8.84 -0.60
C GLY A 386 -12.70 7.72 0.40
N PHE A 387 -11.44 7.47 0.71
CA PHE A 387 -10.98 6.64 1.82
C PHE A 387 -10.22 7.50 2.84
N ASP A 388 -10.07 7.02 4.07
CA ASP A 388 -9.11 7.57 5.03
C ASP A 388 -7.68 7.11 4.71
N ALA A 389 -6.69 7.61 5.47
CA ALA A 389 -5.29 7.27 5.28
C ALA A 389 -4.95 5.79 5.52
N HIS A 390 -5.82 5.04 6.18
CA HIS A 390 -5.69 3.61 6.47
C HIS A 390 -6.44 2.74 5.46
N GLY A 391 -7.20 3.37 4.55
CA GLY A 391 -7.96 2.71 3.50
C GLY A 391 -9.39 2.35 3.89
N ASN A 392 -9.94 2.85 4.98
CA ASN A 392 -11.37 2.67 5.27
C ASN A 392 -12.20 3.64 4.44
N LYS A 393 -13.32 3.17 3.89
CA LYS A 393 -14.19 4.03 3.06
C LYS A 393 -14.84 5.09 3.94
N LEU A 394 -14.77 6.35 3.52
CA LEU A 394 -15.39 7.45 4.26
C LEU A 394 -16.91 7.30 4.24
N LYS A 395 -17.53 7.61 5.38
CA LYS A 395 -19.00 7.57 5.55
C LYS A 395 -19.67 8.92 5.31
N SER A 396 -18.87 9.98 5.28
CA SER A 396 -19.30 11.36 5.07
C SER A 396 -18.43 12.02 4.00
N LYS A 397 -18.87 13.17 3.51
CA LYS A 397 -18.11 13.99 2.57
C LYS A 397 -17.37 15.09 3.36
N PRO A 398 -16.06 14.91 3.66
CA PRO A 398 -15.30 15.94 4.36
C PRO A 398 -15.21 17.21 3.51
N SER A 399 -15.28 18.35 4.18
CA SER A 399 -15.06 19.67 3.59
C SER A 399 -13.58 20.04 3.58
N LEU A 400 -13.22 21.11 2.85
CA LEU A 400 -11.87 21.67 2.93
C LEU A 400 -11.51 22.10 4.36
N ASN A 401 -12.49 22.59 5.13
CA ASN A 401 -12.26 22.94 6.53
C ASN A 401 -11.94 21.69 7.37
N ASP A 402 -12.64 20.57 7.12
CA ASP A 402 -12.37 19.32 7.82
C ASP A 402 -10.96 18.81 7.50
N PHE A 403 -10.53 18.87 6.24
CA PHE A 403 -9.16 18.52 5.85
C PHE A 403 -8.10 19.31 6.63
N LEU A 404 -8.36 20.59 6.92
CA LEU A 404 -7.44 21.50 7.60
C LEU A 404 -7.53 21.48 9.13
N THR A 405 -8.60 20.95 9.71
CA THR A 405 -8.88 21.12 11.15
C THR A 405 -9.32 19.84 11.87
N ALA A 406 -9.78 18.81 11.16
CA ALA A 406 -10.28 17.59 11.79
C ALA A 406 -9.12 16.77 12.36
N THR A 407 -9.26 16.40 13.63
CA THR A 407 -8.31 15.58 14.37
C THR A 407 -8.94 14.27 14.83
N ASP A 408 -8.12 13.26 15.05
CA ASP A 408 -8.49 12.00 15.68
C ASP A 408 -8.57 12.13 17.21
N GLU A 409 -8.86 11.02 17.89
CA GLU A 409 -8.97 10.97 19.36
C GLU A 409 -7.67 11.35 20.09
N ASN A 410 -6.52 11.29 19.40
CA ASN A 410 -5.21 11.63 19.94
C ASN A 410 -4.80 13.08 19.61
N GLY A 411 -5.66 13.85 18.93
CA GLY A 411 -5.37 15.21 18.50
C GLY A 411 -4.52 15.30 17.22
N THR A 412 -4.33 14.19 16.50
CA THR A 412 -3.57 14.15 15.25
C THR A 412 -4.47 14.46 14.06
N MET A 413 -3.99 15.23 13.07
CA MET A 413 -4.76 15.55 11.87
C MET A 413 -5.15 14.29 11.07
N LYS A 414 -6.39 14.23 10.59
CA LYS A 414 -6.91 13.07 9.83
C LYS A 414 -6.63 13.14 8.32
N PHE A 415 -6.53 14.34 7.77
CA PHE A 415 -6.32 14.60 6.33
C PHE A 415 -7.30 13.85 5.40
N GLU A 416 -8.58 13.74 5.77
CA GLU A 416 -9.59 13.04 4.96
C GLU A 416 -9.90 13.82 3.68
N VAL A 417 -9.86 13.14 2.53
CA VAL A 417 -10.15 13.72 1.21
C VAL A 417 -11.46 13.11 0.69
N PRO A 418 -12.46 13.92 0.28
CA PRO A 418 -13.74 13.38 -0.20
C PRO A 418 -13.56 12.59 -1.51
N SER A 419 -14.53 11.74 -1.85
CA SER A 419 -14.56 11.07 -3.15
C SER A 419 -14.69 12.07 -4.30
N PHE A 420 -14.21 11.69 -5.48
CA PHE A 420 -14.33 12.53 -6.68
C PHE A 420 -15.69 12.32 -7.32
N GLN A 421 -16.50 13.38 -7.38
CA GLN A 421 -17.92 13.30 -7.73
C GLN A 421 -18.32 14.26 -8.89
N PRO A 422 -17.81 14.05 -10.12
CA PRO A 422 -18.19 14.88 -11.25
C PRO A 422 -19.65 14.62 -11.69
N ILE A 423 -20.27 15.67 -12.21
CA ILE A 423 -21.62 15.66 -12.75
C ILE A 423 -21.53 16.04 -14.24
N TYR A 424 -22.21 15.28 -15.08
CA TYR A 424 -22.35 15.52 -16.51
C TYR A 424 -23.82 15.64 -16.87
N GLY A 425 -24.14 16.49 -17.84
CA GLY A 425 -25.50 16.61 -18.38
C GLY A 425 -25.52 17.29 -19.73
N ALA A 426 -26.55 16.96 -20.52
CA ALA A 426 -26.77 17.50 -21.85
C ALA A 426 -28.28 17.60 -22.17
#